data_AF-A0AAU2WTT7-F1
#
_entry.id   AF-A0AAU2WTT7-F1
#
_cell.length_a   1.000
_cell.length_b   1.000
_cell.length_c   1.000
_cell.angle_alpha   90.00
_cell.angle_beta   90.00
_cell.angle_gamma   90.00
#
_symmetry.space_group_name_H-M   'P 1'
#
loop_
_entity.id
_entity.type
_entity.pdbx_description
1 polymer ?
#
loop_
_entity_poly.entity_id
_entity_poly.type
_entity_poly.pdbx_seq_one_letter_code
_entity_poly.pdbx_strand_id
1 'polypeptide(L)' 'MAYLRGRVVETVEGDAGWAIIDRIAQKYIGGPYPLRTDRVVYLIEVERAGAVAF' A
#
# COMPACT_ATOMS: atom_id res chain seq x y z
N MET A 1 2.93 3.37 -19.52
CA MET A 1 2.13 2.65 -18.48
C MET A 1 3.08 1.74 -17.70
N ALA A 2 3.02 1.71 -16.37
CA ALA A 2 3.84 0.80 -15.55
C ALA A 2 2.98 -0.28 -14.87
N TYR A 3 3.55 -1.45 -14.63
CA TYR A 3 2.88 -2.56 -13.94
C TYR A 3 3.84 -3.32 -13.02
N LEU A 4 3.28 -3.91 -11.96
CA LEU A 4 3.93 -4.83 -11.05
C LEU A 4 3.10 -6.11 -10.96
N ARG A 5 3.75 -7.28 -10.97
CA ARG A 5 3.14 -8.59 -10.72
C ARG A 5 3.84 -9.23 -9.53
N GLY A 6 3.06 -9.82 -8.64
CA GLY A 6 3.58 -10.46 -7.44
C GLY A 6 2.49 -11.23 -6.71
N ARG A 7 2.81 -11.64 -5.48
CA ARG A 7 1.90 -12.37 -4.58
C ARG A 7 1.72 -11.60 -3.29
N VAL A 8 0.53 -11.69 -2.70
CA VAL A 8 0.29 -11.20 -1.34
C VAL A 8 1.01 -12.13 -0.38
N VAL A 9 1.91 -11.59 0.43
CA VAL A 9 2.70 -12.37 1.41
C VAL A 9 2.23 -12.16 2.83
N GLU A 10 1.53 -11.06 3.09
CA GLU A 10 1.03 -10.74 4.42
C GLU A 10 -0.19 -9.82 4.32
N THR A 11 -1.09 -10.01 5.27
CA THR A 11 -2.30 -9.21 5.49
C THR A 11 -2.12 -8.51 6.83
N VAL A 12 -1.88 -7.20 6.81
CA VAL A 12 -1.61 -6.40 8.01
C VAL A 12 -2.87 -5.66 8.42
N GLU A 13 -3.32 -5.92 9.65
CA GLU A 13 -4.57 -5.39 10.22
C GLU A 13 -4.29 -4.57 11.48
N GLY A 14 -5.35 -3.95 12.02
CA GLY A 14 -5.27 -3.19 13.26
C GLY A 14 -4.26 -2.04 13.21
N ASP A 15 -3.61 -1.76 14.34
CA ASP A 15 -2.71 -0.61 14.49
C ASP A 15 -1.49 -0.68 13.55
N ALA A 16 -0.99 -1.89 13.28
CA ALA A 16 0.12 -2.08 12.34
C ALA A 16 -0.28 -1.73 10.90
N GLY A 17 -1.48 -2.11 10.47
CA GLY A 17 -2.02 -1.73 9.17
C GLY A 17 -2.22 -0.21 9.07
N TRP A 18 -2.72 0.39 10.15
CA TRP A 18 -2.89 1.83 10.26
C TRP A 18 -1.60 2.63 10.17
N ALA A 19 -0.51 2.18 10.79
CA ALA A 19 0.78 2.83 10.70
C ALA A 19 1.29 2.92 9.24
N ILE A 20 1.02 1.88 8.43
CA ILE A 20 1.37 1.87 7.01
C ILE A 20 0.48 2.84 6.23
N ILE A 21 -0.83 2.83 6.50
CA ILE A 21 -1.81 3.73 5.86
C ILE A 21 -1.44 5.19 6.12
N ASP A 22 -1.14 5.56 7.37
CA ASP A 22 -0.76 6.94 7.73
C ASP A 22 0.52 7.38 7.04
N ARG A 23 1.51 6.48 6.88
CA ARG A 23 2.73 6.77 6.13
C ARG A 23 2.44 7.08 4.65
N ILE A 24 1.52 6.34 4.03
CA ILE A 24 1.08 6.61 2.65
C ILE A 24 0.32 7.93 2.60
N ALA A 25 -0.60 8.15 3.54
CA ALA A 25 -1.38 9.38 3.63
C ALA A 25 -0.49 10.62 3.77
N GLN A 26 0.54 10.57 4.62
CA GLN A 26 1.49 11.67 4.77
C GLN A 26 2.11 12.11 3.42
N LYS A 27 2.41 11.15 2.54
CA LYS A 27 2.98 11.41 1.21
C LYS A 27 1.99 12.10 0.26
N TYR A 28 0.71 11.77 0.33
CA TYR A 28 -0.29 12.18 -0.67
C TYR A 28 -1.25 13.27 -0.20
N ILE A 29 -1.55 13.35 1.10
CA ILE A 29 -2.51 14.29 1.69
C ILE A 29 -1.92 15.15 2.82
N GLY A 30 -0.63 14.94 3.17
CA GLY A 30 0.10 15.80 4.10
C GLY A 30 -0.18 15.57 5.59
N GLY A 31 -0.96 14.54 5.93
CA GLY A 31 -1.30 14.20 7.30
C GLY A 31 -1.76 12.74 7.45
N PRO A 32 -2.10 12.30 8.68
CA PRO A 32 -2.66 10.98 8.92
C PRO A 32 -3.99 10.81 8.16
N TYR A 33 -4.34 9.57 7.84
CA TYR A 33 -5.55 9.31 7.06
C TYR A 33 -6.80 9.65 7.89
N PRO A 34 -7.72 10.50 7.39
CA PRO A 34 -8.76 11.11 8.23
C PRO A 34 -9.88 10.15 8.67
N LEU A 35 -10.03 9.00 8.01
CA LEU A 35 -11.11 8.05 8.30
C LEU A 35 -10.54 6.79 8.94
N ARG A 36 -10.95 6.46 10.18
CA ARG A 36 -10.58 5.21 10.88
C ARG A 36 -11.72 4.18 10.78
N THR A 37 -11.70 3.37 9.72
CA THR A 37 -12.64 2.26 9.45
C THR A 37 -11.90 0.92 9.40
N ASP A 38 -12.58 -0.22 9.48
CA ASP A 38 -11.89 -1.50 9.27
C ASP A 38 -11.19 -1.53 7.91
N ARG A 39 -9.86 -1.57 7.94
CA ARG A 39 -8.97 -1.53 6.77
C ARG A 39 -7.85 -2.52 6.94
N VAL A 40 -7.41 -3.04 5.81
CA VAL A 40 -6.41 -4.08 5.69
C VAL A 40 -5.35 -3.63 4.69
N VAL A 41 -4.09 -3.85 5.00
CA VAL A 41 -2.97 -3.62 4.10
C VAL A 41 -2.44 -4.96 3.60
N TYR A 42 -2.44 -5.14 2.28
CA TYR A 42 -1.82 -6.32 1.66
C TYR A 42 -0.38 -6.00 1.27
N LEU A 43 0.57 -6.74 1.84
CA LEU A 43 1.97 -6.67 1.44
C LEU A 43 2.18 -7.57 0.23
N ILE A 44 2.70 -6.99 -0.85
CA ILE A 44 2.94 -7.69 -2.11
C ILE A 44 4.44 -7.91 -2.26
N GLU A 45 4.87 -9.16 -2.36
CA GLU A 45 6.21 -9.49 -2.85
C GLU A 45 6.19 -9.42 -4.38
N VAL A 46 6.95 -8.48 -4.93
CA VAL A 46 7.00 -8.24 -6.38
C VAL A 46 7.90 -9.28 -7.03
N GLU A 47 7.35 -10.01 -8.00
CA GLU A 47 8.08 -10.98 -8.83
C GLU A 47 8.53 -10.38 -10.17
N ARG A 48 7.73 -9.46 -10.73
CA ARG A 48 8.00 -8.85 -12.03
C ARG A 48 7.55 -7.39 -12.05
N ALA A 49 8.38 -6.53 -12.61
CA ALA A 49 8.09 -5.13 -12.86
C ALA A 49 8.32 -4.79 -14.33
N GLY A 50 7.55 -3.87 -14.87
CA GLY A 50 7.73 -3.41 -16.24
C GLY A 50 7.06 -2.06 -16.52
N ALA A 51 7.47 -1.42 -17.60
CA ALA A 51 6.83 -0.22 -18.11
C ALA A 51 6.81 -0.23 -19.63
N VAL A 52 5.70 0.22 -20.21
CA VAL A 52 5.58 0.57 -21.62
C VAL A 52 6.02 2.03 -21.74
N ALA A 53 7.15 2.24 -22.41
CA ALA A 53 7.67 3.53 -22.84
C ALA A 53 7.28 3.76 -24.31
N PHE A 54 6.91 4.99 -24.64
CA PHE A 54 6.59 5.45 -26.00
C PHE A 54 7.70 6.38 -26.48
#